data_AF-A0A497FP34-F1
#
_entry.id   AF-A0A497FP34-F1
#
_cell.length_a   1.000
_cell.length_b   1.000
_cell.length_c   1.000
_cell.angle_alpha   90.00
_cell.angle_beta   90.00
_cell.angle_gamma   90.00
#
_symmetry.space_group_name_H-M   'P 1'
#
loop_
_entity.id
_entity.type
_entity.pdbx_description
1 polymer ?
#
loop_
_entity_poly.entity_id
_entity_poly.type
_entity_poly.pdbx_seq_one_letter_code
_entity_poly.pdbx_strand_id
1 'polypeptide(L)' 'MKVRVRIGKRGTLVIPKDIRERLGIEEGSVLFMEVKDHEIVLRKDDLWDRFWGCAKGLMTPEDIEREFDEAEED' A
#
# COMPACT_ATOMS: atom_id res chain seq x y z
N MET A 1 -13.52 -7.82 -12.51
CA MET A 1 -14.36 -8.52 -11.50
C MET A 1 -15.03 -7.46 -10.64
N LYS A 2 -16.30 -7.62 -10.28
CA LYS A 2 -16.98 -6.74 -9.32
C LYS A 2 -17.54 -7.60 -8.20
N VAL A 3 -17.27 -7.24 -6.96
CA VAL A 3 -17.74 -7.97 -5.78
C VAL A 3 -18.25 -6.97 -4.76
N ARG A 4 -19.38 -7.27 -4.14
CA ARG A 4 -19.92 -6.46 -3.05
C ARG A 4 -19.40 -7.04 -1.74
N VAL A 5 -18.61 -6.26 -1.01
CA VAL A 5 -18.11 -6.62 0.31
C VAL A 5 -18.74 -5.72 1.36
N ARG A 6 -18.71 -6.16 2.62
CA ARG A 6 -19.21 -5.38 3.76
C ARG A 6 -18.04 -5.03 4.66
N ILE A 7 -18.09 -3.82 5.21
CA ILE A 7 -17.14 -3.40 6.24
C ILE A 7 -17.41 -4.17 7.53
N GLY A 8 -16.35 -4.73 8.09
CA GLY A 8 -16.35 -5.42 9.37
C GLY A 8 -16.24 -4.46 10.55
N LYS A 9 -15.96 -5.01 11.73
CA LYS A 9 -15.67 -4.20 12.91
C LYS A 9 -14.44 -3.32 12.65
N ARG A 10 -14.42 -2.12 13.23
CA ARG A 10 -13.29 -1.17 13.15
C ARG A 10 -12.94 -0.74 11.72
N GLY A 11 -13.88 -0.76 10.79
CA GLY A 11 -13.65 -0.30 9.42
C GLY A 11 -12.88 -1.28 8.52
N THR A 12 -12.60 -2.51 8.98
CA THR A 12 -11.81 -3.47 8.20
C THR A 12 -12.59 -4.00 6.99
N LEU A 13 -11.94 -4.03 5.82
CA LEU A 13 -12.45 -4.63 4.60
C LEU A 13 -11.70 -5.94 4.31
N VAL A 14 -12.44 -7.02 4.07
CA VAL A 14 -11.83 -8.29 3.65
C VAL A 14 -11.63 -8.27 2.14
N ILE A 15 -10.38 -8.39 1.69
CA ILE A 15 -10.06 -8.58 0.28
C ILE A 15 -10.30 -10.05 -0.07
N PRO A 16 -11.26 -10.39 -0.97
CA PRO A 16 -11.53 -11.78 -1.35
C PRO A 16 -10.32 -12.49 -1.96
N LYS A 17 -10.26 -13.82 -1.79
CA LYS A 17 -9.14 -14.66 -2.23
C LYS A 17 -8.73 -14.42 -3.68
N ASP A 18 -9.70 -14.44 -4.60
CA ASP A 18 -9.46 -14.25 -6.02
C ASP A 18 -8.81 -12.89 -6.36
N ILE A 19 -9.10 -11.84 -5.58
CA ILE A 19 -8.49 -10.52 -5.77
C ILE A 19 -7.06 -10.52 -5.22
N ARG A 20 -6.84 -11.13 -4.05
CA ARG A 20 -5.49 -11.25 -3.46
C ARG A 20 -4.54 -12.00 -4.38
N GLU A 21 -4.96 -13.13 -4.93
CA GLU A 21 -4.15 -13.96 -5.83
C GLU A 21 -3.81 -13.23 -7.14
N ARG A 22 -4.78 -12.50 -7.72
CA ARG A 22 -4.56 -11.73 -8.97
C ARG A 22 -3.61 -10.54 -8.79
N LEU A 23 -3.61 -9.94 -7.60
CA LEU A 23 -2.79 -8.77 -7.28
C LEU A 23 -1.52 -9.14 -6.49
N GLY A 24 -1.28 -10.43 -6.23
CA GLY A 24 -0.15 -10.90 -5.44
C GLY A 24 -0.09 -10.27 -4.04
N ILE A 25 -1.24 -10.11 -3.39
CA ILE A 25 -1.36 -9.56 -2.03
C ILE A 25 -1.33 -10.73 -1.05
N GLU A 26 -0.29 -10.75 -0.22
CA GLU A 26 -0.07 -11.78 0.79
C GLU A 26 -0.19 -11.19 2.20
N GLU A 27 -0.19 -12.05 3.22
CA GLU A 27 -0.15 -11.59 4.60
C GLU A 27 1.12 -10.75 4.84
N GLY A 28 0.96 -9.60 5.50
CA GLY A 28 2.06 -8.64 5.70
C GLY A 28 2.35 -7.72 4.51
N SER A 29 1.64 -7.85 3.38
CA SER A 29 1.76 -6.89 2.28
C SER A 29 1.30 -5.49 2.69
N VAL A 30 2.10 -4.48 2.35
CA VAL A 30 1.76 -3.06 2.52
C VAL A 30 1.07 -2.56 1.27
N LEU A 31 -0.02 -1.80 1.45
CA LEU A 31 -0.80 -1.20 0.38
C LEU A 31 -0.88 0.31 0.61
N PHE A 32 -0.67 1.09 -0.45
CA PHE A 32 -1.03 2.50 -0.46
C PHE A 32 -2.54 2.64 -0.64
N MET A 33 -3.15 3.47 0.19
CA MET A 33 -4.57 3.78 0.15
C MET A 33 -4.77 5.26 -0.09
N GLU A 34 -5.46 5.61 -1.16
CA GLU A 34 -5.85 6.99 -1.47
C GLU A 34 -7.36 7.09 -1.64
N VAL A 35 -7.92 8.26 -1.34
CA VAL A 35 -9.32 8.60 -1.65
C VAL A 35 -9.33 9.46 -2.89
N LYS A 36 -10.06 9.03 -3.92
CA LYS A 36 -10.31 9.80 -5.13
C LYS A 36 -11.81 9.95 -5.33
N ASP A 37 -12.30 11.18 -5.23
CA ASP A 37 -13.71 11.54 -5.32
C ASP A 37 -14.59 10.75 -4.35
N HIS A 38 -15.20 9.66 -4.82
CA HIS A 38 -16.08 8.77 -4.07
C HIS A 38 -15.59 7.32 -4.05
N GLU A 39 -14.31 7.11 -4.37
CA GLU A 39 -13.67 5.81 -4.45
C GLU A 39 -12.45 5.73 -3.52
N ILE A 40 -12.24 4.54 -2.95
CA ILE A 40 -10.98 4.19 -2.27
C ILE A 40 -10.16 3.38 -3.27
N VAL A 41 -8.98 3.88 -3.60
CA VAL A 41 -8.04 3.19 -4.47
C VAL A 41 -6.94 2.58 -3.62
N LEU A 42 -6.82 1.26 -3.68
CA LEU A 42 -5.73 0.52 -3.06
C LEU A 42 -4.73 0.13 -4.13
N ARG A 43 -3.45 0.46 -3.94
CA ARG A 43 -2.34 0.01 -4.78
C ARG A 43 -1.38 -0.82 -3.95
N LYS A 44 -0.89 -1.92 -4.52
CA LYS A 44 0.25 -2.62 -3.93
C LYS A 44 1.47 -1.70 -4.01
N ASP A 45 2.23 -1.67 -2.93
CA ASP A 45 3.46 -0.89 -2.87
C ASP A 45 4.54 -1.59 -3.70
N ASP A 46 4.50 -1.34 -5.01
CA ASP A 46 5.51 -1.78 -5.96
C ASP A 46 6.63 -0.72 -6.08
N LEU A 47 6.45 0.44 -5.42
CA LEU A 47 7.37 1.56 -5.47
C LEU A 47 8.64 1.23 -4.69
N TRP A 48 8.56 0.49 -3.58
CA TRP A 48 9.72 -0.06 -2.90
C TRP A 48 10.57 -1.00 -3.78
N ASP A 49 9.94 -1.88 -4.57
CA ASP A 49 10.64 -2.75 -5.53
C ASP A 49 11.29 -1.95 -6.67
N ARG A 50 10.66 -0.86 -7.15
CA ARG A 50 11.23 0.02 -8.18
C ARG A 50 12.31 0.97 -7.62
N PHE A 51 12.21 1.41 -6.38
CA PHE A 51 13.22 2.25 -5.72
C PHE A 51 14.50 1.44 -5.46
N TRP A 52 14.39 0.22 -4.93
CA TRP A 52 15.54 -0.66 -4.70
C TRP A 52 16.14 -1.27 -5.97
N GLY A 53 15.37 -1.39 -7.05
CA GLY A 53 15.89 -1.80 -8.36
C GLY A 53 16.89 -0.81 -8.96
N CYS A 54 16.75 0.49 -8.62
CA CYS A 54 17.66 1.55 -9.07
C CYS A 54 18.66 2.00 -7.98
N ALA A 55 18.33 1.87 -6.69
CA ALA A 55 19.06 2.45 -5.56
C ALA A 55 19.78 1.42 -4.67
N LYS A 56 20.40 0.38 -5.24
CA LYS A 56 21.46 -0.36 -4.53
C LYS A 56 22.63 0.61 -4.25
N GLY A 57 22.55 1.34 -3.14
CA GLY A 57 23.62 2.21 -2.62
C GLY A 57 23.36 3.71 -2.54
N LEU A 58 22.11 4.21 -2.62
CA LEU A 58 21.84 5.66 -2.62
C LEU A 58 21.09 6.21 -1.39
N MET A 59 20.50 5.38 -0.53
CA MET A 59 19.85 5.85 0.72
C MET A 59 19.89 4.77 1.79
N THR A 60 20.15 5.15 3.04
CA THR A 60 20.05 4.24 4.19
C THR A 60 18.63 4.22 4.74
N PRO A 61 18.24 3.20 5.52
CA PRO A 61 16.94 3.17 6.19
C PRO A 61 16.67 4.43 7.04
N GLU A 62 17.70 5.10 7.54
CA GLU A 62 17.56 6.32 8.37
C GLU A 62 17.16 7.55 7.55
N ASP A 63 17.61 7.64 6.29
CA ASP A 63 17.19 8.73 5.38
C ASP A 63 15.70 8.64 5.04
N ILE A 64 15.15 7.42 5.04
CA ILE A 64 13.74 7.15 4.77
C ILE A 64 12.89 7.56 5.97
N GLU A 65 13.27 7.16 7.19
CA GLU A 65 12.55 7.62 8.40
C GLU A 65 12.48 9.15 8.44
N ARG A 66 13.55 9.85 8.03
CA ARG A 66 13.58 11.31 8.01
C ARG A 66 12.62 11.93 6.98
N GLU A 67 12.50 11.37 5.77
CA GLU A 67 11.52 11.87 4.79
C GLU A 67 10.07 11.59 5.22
N PHE A 68 9.81 10.48 5.91
CA PHE A 68 8.49 10.18 6.45
C PHE A 68 8.10 11.13 7.59
N ASP A 69 9.02 11.44 8.49
CA ASP A 69 8.80 12.42 9.57
C ASP A 69 8.59 13.84 9.01
N GLU A 70 9.36 14.26 7.99
CA GLU A 70 9.20 15.58 7.33
C GLU A 70 7.87 15.71 6.56
N ALA A 71 7.28 14.59 6.11
CA ALA A 71 5.98 14.58 5.42
C ALA A 71 4.77 14.58 6.37
N GLU A 72 4.96 14.32 7.68
CA GLU A 72 3.89 14.36 8.69
C GLU A 72 3.68 15.74 9.33
N GLU A 73 4.57 16.73 9.10
CA GLU A 73 4.49 18.07 9.71
C GLU A 73 3.75 19.15 8.89
N ASP A 74 3.23 18.86 7.68
CA ASP A 74 2.44 19.80 6.84
C ASP A 74 0.91 19.56 6.87
#